data_AF-A0A8C3JP96-F1
#
_entry.id   AF-A0A8C3JP96-F1
#
_cell.length_a   1.000
_cell.length_b   1.000
_cell.length_c   1.000
_cell.angle_alpha   90.00
_cell.angle_beta   90.00
_cell.angle_gamma   90.00
#
_symmetry.space_group_name_H-M   'P 1'
#
loop_
_entity.id
_entity.type
_entity.pdbx_description
1 polymer ?
#
loop_
_entity_poly.entity_id
_entity_poly.type
_entity_poly.pdbx_seq_one_letter_code
_entity_poly.pdbx_strand_id
1 'polypeptide(L)'
;MEKMQQVVGRARAAFNSGRCRSLEFRLQQLKALERMVKEKEKEILAAIKADLHKSGHNAYSHEILGVLGELALTMDKLPSWAAPQPVKKNLLTMRDEAYIYPEPLGVVLIIGAWNYPFVLVMQPLIGAIAAGNAVVVKPSEISENTAQLVADLLPQYLDRELYPVVTGGVPETTELLTQRFDHILYTGNSAVGKIVMAAAAKHLTPVTLESPLPSMSSQTTRRWVWAVLSCRGDCLQFGAECGQSQARLPTGSVLAPLFNPFESQCLPHRGPRVSPELLYPPSLLLCICMTL
;
A
#
# COMPACT_ATOMS: atom_id res chain seq x y z
N MET A 1 22.58 -10.78 14.33
CA MET A 1 21.64 -10.03 13.48
C MET A 1 22.44 -9.01 12.70
N GLU A 2 22.17 -8.88 11.41
CA GLU A 2 22.75 -7.81 10.60
C GLU A 2 22.24 -6.46 11.12
N LYS A 3 23.11 -5.46 11.25
CA LYS A 3 22.71 -4.15 11.78
C LYS A 3 21.78 -3.47 10.76
N MET A 4 20.71 -2.80 11.19
CA MET A 4 19.75 -2.15 10.25
C MET A 4 20.44 -1.18 9.30
N GLN A 5 21.49 -0.52 9.78
CA GLN A 5 22.37 0.34 9.00
C GLN A 5 23.06 -0.37 7.81
N GLN A 6 23.46 -1.64 7.96
CA GLN A 6 24.10 -2.41 6.90
C GLN A 6 23.07 -2.79 5.82
N VAL A 7 21.88 -3.23 6.22
CA VAL A 7 20.80 -3.56 5.28
C VAL A 7 20.42 -2.36 4.43
N VAL A 8 20.15 -1.21 5.07
CA VAL A 8 19.80 0.03 4.37
C VAL A 8 20.98 0.55 3.54
N GLY A 9 22.22 0.44 4.05
CA GLY A 9 23.43 0.81 3.34
C GLY A 9 23.65 0.03 2.04
N ARG A 10 23.39 -1.28 2.04
CA ARG A 10 23.45 -2.11 0.82
C ARG A 10 22.38 -1.71 -0.20
N ALA A 11 21.13 -1.56 0.24
CA ALA A 11 20.04 -1.12 -0.65
C ALA A 11 20.33 0.25 -1.27
N ARG A 12 20.89 1.16 -0.47
CA ARG A 12 21.35 2.48 -0.92
C ARG A 12 22.46 2.39 -1.96
N ALA A 13 23.47 1.55 -1.73
CA ALA A 13 24.57 1.34 -2.67
C ALA A 13 24.07 0.72 -3.99
N ALA A 14 23.16 -0.25 -3.91
CA ALA A 14 22.55 -0.88 -5.07
C ALA A 14 21.69 0.09 -5.88
N PHE A 15 20.92 0.97 -5.22
CA PHE A 15 20.20 2.06 -5.89
C PHE A 15 21.16 3.02 -6.61
N ASN A 16 22.22 3.44 -5.91
CA ASN A 16 23.22 4.38 -6.45
C ASN A 16 24.03 3.79 -7.62
N SER A 17 24.09 2.46 -7.77
CA SER A 17 24.68 1.81 -8.94
C SER A 17 23.89 2.07 -10.23
N GLY A 18 22.65 2.56 -10.12
CA GLY A 18 21.79 2.91 -11.26
C GLY A 18 21.13 1.72 -11.95
N ARG A 19 21.35 0.48 -11.49
CA ARG A 19 20.84 -0.73 -12.15
C ARG A 19 19.31 -0.79 -12.22
N CYS A 20 18.63 -0.23 -11.21
CA CYS A 20 17.17 -0.16 -11.15
C CYS A 20 16.54 0.95 -12.02
N ARG A 21 17.35 1.77 -12.70
CA ARG A 21 16.85 2.86 -13.56
C ARG A 21 16.30 2.36 -14.88
N SER A 22 16.86 1.30 -15.47
CA SER A 22 16.44 0.85 -16.79
C SER A 22 15.04 0.23 -16.75
N LEU A 23 14.23 0.57 -17.75
CA LEU A 23 12.87 0.02 -17.89
C LEU A 23 12.90 -1.51 -18.01
N GLU A 24 13.89 -2.05 -18.72
CA GLU A 24 14.11 -3.48 -18.88
C GLU A 24 14.32 -4.17 -17.53
N PHE A 25 15.20 -3.64 -16.68
CA PHE A 25 15.47 -4.22 -15.36
C PHE A 25 14.20 -4.23 -14.50
N ARG A 26 13.45 -3.11 -14.49
CA ARG A 26 12.19 -3.03 -13.73
C ARG A 26 11.19 -4.09 -14.20
N LEU A 27 11.02 -4.26 -15.51
CA LEU A 27 10.15 -5.29 -16.08
C LEU A 27 10.63 -6.71 -15.75
N GLN A 28 11.94 -6.96 -15.75
CA GLN A 28 12.50 -8.26 -15.36
C GLN A 28 12.16 -8.60 -13.89
N GLN A 29 12.31 -7.63 -12.97
CA GLN A 29 11.96 -7.82 -11.56
C GLN A 29 10.45 -8.05 -11.36
N LEU A 30 9.59 -7.30 -12.06
CA LEU A 30 8.14 -7.50 -12.00
C LEU A 30 7.72 -8.88 -12.54
N LYS A 31 8.33 -9.34 -13.63
CA LYS A 31 8.11 -10.70 -14.16
C LYS A 31 8.60 -11.77 -13.19
N ALA A 32 9.72 -11.54 -12.50
CA ALA A 32 10.21 -12.46 -11.49
C ALA A 32 9.27 -12.52 -10.26
N LEU A 33 8.70 -11.38 -9.86
CA LEU A 33 7.69 -11.32 -8.79
C LEU A 33 6.40 -12.05 -9.20
N GLU A 34 5.93 -11.86 -10.44
CA GLU A 34 4.78 -12.62 -10.96
C GLU A 34 5.05 -14.13 -10.95
N ARG A 35 6.25 -14.54 -11.35
CA ARG A 35 6.66 -15.94 -11.33
C ARG A 35 6.66 -16.51 -9.92
N MET A 36 7.20 -15.78 -8.94
CA MET A 36 7.16 -16.14 -7.52
C MET A 36 5.72 -16.40 -7.06
N VAL A 37 4.81 -15.47 -7.33
CA VAL A 37 3.41 -15.58 -6.90
C VAL A 37 2.73 -16.81 -7.50
N LYS A 38 2.98 -17.12 -8.78
CA LYS A 38 2.40 -18.28 -9.47
C LYS A 38 3.00 -19.60 -9.01
N GLU A 39 4.33 -19.69 -8.94
CA GLU A 39 5.03 -20.93 -8.55
C GLU A 39 4.79 -21.27 -7.07
N LYS A 40 4.74 -20.26 -6.21
CA LYS A 40 4.62 -20.40 -4.75
C LYS A 40 3.22 -20.17 -4.20
N GLU A 41 2.21 -20.16 -5.08
CA GLU A 41 0.80 -19.90 -4.70
C GLU A 41 0.35 -20.75 -3.51
N LYS A 42 0.61 -22.07 -3.55
CA LYS A 42 0.21 -23.00 -2.48
C LYS A 42 0.88 -22.69 -1.14
N GLU A 43 2.16 -22.32 -1.18
CA GLU A 43 2.95 -21.96 0.01
C GLU A 43 2.45 -20.63 0.60
N ILE A 44 2.15 -19.65 -0.26
CA ILE A 44 1.55 -18.37 0.12
C ILE A 44 0.19 -18.58 0.80
N LEU A 45 -0.70 -19.36 0.19
CA LEU A 45 -2.02 -19.66 0.77
C LEU A 45 -1.92 -20.41 2.09
N ALA A 46 -0.95 -21.32 2.23
CA ALA A 46 -0.71 -22.05 3.46
C ALA A 46 -0.25 -21.13 4.60
N ALA A 47 0.68 -20.21 4.33
CA ALA A 47 1.16 -19.23 5.31
C ALA A 47 0.04 -18.29 5.78
N ILE A 48 -0.74 -17.74 4.85
CA ILE A 48 -1.89 -16.88 5.17
C ILE A 48 -2.94 -17.64 5.99
N LYS A 49 -3.19 -18.92 5.66
CA LYS A 49 -4.11 -19.76 6.43
C LYS A 49 -3.59 -20.03 7.85
N ALA A 50 -2.29 -20.21 8.02
CA ALA A 50 -1.68 -20.40 9.33
C ALA A 50 -1.83 -19.15 10.22
N ASP A 51 -1.68 -17.95 9.63
CA ASP A 51 -1.78 -16.69 10.38
C ASP A 51 -3.22 -16.24 10.65
N LEU A 52 -4.12 -16.39 9.66
CA LEU A 52 -5.46 -15.78 9.69
C LEU A 52 -6.62 -16.76 9.71
N HIS A 53 -6.36 -18.07 9.65
CA HIS A 53 -7.38 -19.13 9.51
C HIS A 53 -8.35 -18.90 8.33
N LYS A 54 -7.88 -18.17 7.31
CA LYS A 54 -8.66 -17.82 6.12
C LYS A 54 -8.78 -19.04 5.21
N SER A 55 -9.97 -19.25 4.63
CA SER A 55 -10.15 -20.32 3.63
C SER A 55 -9.28 -20.04 2.39
N GLY A 56 -8.80 -21.10 1.73
CA GLY A 56 -7.92 -20.95 0.56
C GLY A 56 -8.54 -20.10 -0.54
N HIS A 57 -9.84 -20.25 -0.79
CA HIS A 57 -10.56 -19.43 -1.76
C HIS A 57 -10.59 -17.94 -1.38
N ASN A 58 -10.90 -17.61 -0.11
CA ASN A 58 -10.93 -16.23 0.34
C ASN A 58 -9.53 -15.60 0.38
N ALA A 59 -8.50 -16.36 0.75
CA ALA A 59 -7.12 -15.90 0.70
C ALA A 59 -6.67 -15.62 -0.74
N TYR A 60 -6.98 -16.53 -1.67
CA TYR A 60 -6.67 -16.33 -3.09
C TYR A 60 -7.34 -15.08 -3.66
N SER A 61 -8.66 -14.96 -3.49
CA SER A 61 -9.44 -13.85 -4.05
C SER A 61 -9.05 -12.49 -3.47
N HIS A 62 -8.74 -12.42 -2.18
CA HIS A 62 -8.43 -11.15 -1.52
C HIS A 62 -6.94 -10.75 -1.58
N GLU A 63 -6.02 -11.71 -1.68
CA GLU A 63 -4.58 -11.42 -1.55
C GLU A 63 -3.76 -11.74 -2.79
N ILE A 64 -4.10 -12.79 -3.54
CA ILE A 64 -3.32 -13.21 -4.70
C ILE A 64 -3.86 -12.57 -5.98
N LEU A 65 -5.17 -12.61 -6.19
CA LEU A 65 -5.79 -12.09 -7.41
C LEU A 65 -5.53 -10.59 -7.59
N GLY A 66 -5.58 -9.82 -6.49
CA GLY A 66 -5.26 -8.39 -6.50
C GLY A 66 -3.79 -8.10 -6.86
N VAL A 67 -2.86 -8.93 -6.41
CA VAL A 67 -1.42 -8.80 -6.70
C VAL A 67 -1.12 -9.14 -8.16
N LEU A 68 -1.68 -10.25 -8.67
CA LEU A 68 -1.51 -10.63 -10.07
C LEU A 68 -2.12 -9.60 -11.04
N GLY A 69 -3.29 -9.06 -10.71
CA GLY A 69 -3.91 -7.98 -11.49
C GLY A 69 -3.06 -6.71 -11.51
N GLU A 70 -2.49 -6.33 -10.38
CA GLU A 70 -1.61 -5.15 -10.27
C GLU A 70 -0.31 -5.34 -11.05
N LEU A 71 0.30 -6.53 -11.00
CA LEU A 71 1.47 -6.89 -11.81
C LEU A 71 1.18 -6.78 -13.29
N ALA A 72 0.07 -7.36 -13.76
CA ALA A 72 -0.32 -7.34 -15.16
C ALA A 72 -0.54 -5.89 -15.66
N LEU A 73 -1.29 -5.08 -14.90
CA LEU A 73 -1.52 -3.67 -15.22
C LEU A 73 -0.21 -2.89 -15.24
N THR A 74 0.63 -3.07 -14.23
CA THR A 74 1.89 -2.35 -14.10
C THR A 74 2.82 -2.69 -15.25
N MET A 75 2.99 -3.95 -15.59
CA MET A 75 3.86 -4.35 -16.72
C MET A 75 3.37 -3.81 -18.07
N ASP A 76 2.05 -3.77 -18.28
CA ASP A 76 1.44 -3.19 -19.50
C ASP A 76 1.67 -1.67 -19.59
N LYS A 77 1.47 -0.95 -18.48
CA LYS A 77 1.49 0.53 -18.48
C LYS A 77 2.85 1.14 -18.21
N LEU A 78 3.80 0.40 -17.64
CA LEU A 78 5.09 0.92 -17.20
C LEU A 78 5.85 1.70 -18.29
N PRO A 79 5.92 1.28 -19.57
CA PRO A 79 6.59 2.06 -20.61
C PRO A 79 5.97 3.44 -20.82
N SER A 80 4.65 3.54 -20.77
CA SER A 80 3.92 4.80 -20.90
C SER A 80 4.05 5.66 -19.65
N TRP A 81 4.06 5.04 -18.47
CA TRP A 81 4.21 5.71 -17.19
C TRP A 81 5.61 6.29 -17.00
N ALA A 82 6.66 5.63 -17.51
CA ALA A 82 8.04 6.11 -17.42
C ALA A 82 8.41 7.15 -18.49
N ALA A 83 7.56 7.38 -19.50
CA ALA A 83 7.84 8.31 -20.58
C ALA A 83 7.69 9.79 -20.14
N PRO A 84 8.50 10.72 -20.68
CA PRO A 84 8.31 12.16 -20.47
C PRO A 84 6.90 12.59 -20.87
N GLN A 85 6.25 13.39 -20.03
CA GLN A 85 4.89 13.89 -20.26
C GLN A 85 4.94 15.37 -20.63
N PRO A 86 4.65 15.75 -21.90
CA PRO A 86 4.62 17.16 -22.30
C PRO A 86 3.58 17.95 -21.51
N VAL A 87 3.91 19.18 -21.12
CA VAL A 87 3.00 20.05 -20.38
C VAL A 87 2.57 21.27 -21.19
N LYS A 88 1.41 21.84 -20.82
CA LYS A 88 0.90 23.05 -21.45
C LYS A 88 1.86 24.21 -21.21
N LYS A 89 2.33 24.81 -22.31
CA LYS A 89 3.20 25.99 -22.29
C LYS A 89 2.38 27.27 -22.13
N ASN A 90 3.03 28.34 -21.69
CA ASN A 90 2.46 29.69 -21.67
C ASN A 90 3.22 30.59 -22.67
N LEU A 91 2.83 31.86 -22.79
CA LEU A 91 3.44 32.79 -23.75
C LEU A 91 4.95 32.98 -23.51
N LEU A 92 5.40 32.92 -22.26
CA LEU A 92 6.81 33.09 -21.89
C LEU A 92 7.63 31.85 -22.26
N THR A 93 7.05 30.65 -22.19
CA THR A 93 7.73 29.38 -22.48
C THR A 93 7.37 28.78 -23.84
N MET A 94 6.75 29.57 -24.72
CA MET A 94 6.19 29.05 -25.99
C MET A 94 7.24 28.45 -26.93
N ARG A 95 8.49 28.91 -26.84
CA ARG A 95 9.64 28.42 -27.63
C ARG A 95 10.44 27.31 -26.94
N ASP A 96 10.13 27.00 -25.68
CA ASP A 96 10.87 26.01 -24.90
C ASP A 96 10.25 24.60 -25.04
N GLU A 97 11.02 23.58 -24.69
CA GLU A 97 10.48 22.25 -24.41
C GLU A 97 10.09 22.15 -22.93
N ALA A 98 8.84 21.79 -22.66
CA ALA A 98 8.33 21.66 -21.30
C ALA A 98 7.68 20.28 -21.13
N TYR A 99 8.23 19.47 -20.22
CA TYR A 99 7.74 18.14 -19.90
C TYR A 99 7.99 17.81 -18.42
N ILE A 100 7.21 16.87 -17.90
CA ILE A 100 7.43 16.24 -16.59
C ILE A 100 8.10 14.90 -16.83
N TYR A 101 9.23 14.66 -16.17
CA TYR A 101 9.95 13.39 -16.25
C TYR A 101 9.91 12.69 -14.88
N PRO A 102 9.32 11.50 -14.76
CA PRO A 102 9.26 10.76 -13.50
C PRO A 102 10.62 10.14 -13.17
N GLU A 103 11.11 10.39 -11.95
CA GLU A 103 12.37 9.85 -11.46
C GLU A 103 12.17 9.10 -10.14
N PRO A 104 12.92 8.02 -9.87
CA PRO A 104 12.84 7.31 -8.61
C PRO A 104 13.30 8.20 -7.45
N LEU A 105 12.62 8.07 -6.30
CA LEU A 105 12.97 8.77 -5.07
C LEU A 105 14.30 8.28 -4.48
N GLY A 106 14.53 6.97 -4.43
CA GLY A 106 15.71 6.37 -3.80
C GLY A 106 15.45 5.00 -3.19
N VAL A 107 15.68 4.89 -1.88
CA VAL A 107 15.35 3.73 -1.06
C VAL A 107 14.04 4.00 -0.33
N VAL A 108 13.05 3.16 -0.61
CA VAL A 108 11.70 3.22 -0.03
C VAL A 108 11.60 2.19 1.09
N LEU A 109 10.96 2.56 2.20
CA LEU A 109 10.57 1.62 3.25
C LEU A 109 9.08 1.28 3.11
N ILE A 110 8.76 0.00 3.13
CA ILE A 110 7.37 -0.50 3.14
C ILE A 110 7.15 -1.26 4.44
N ILE A 111 6.24 -0.75 5.28
CA ILE A 111 5.80 -1.40 6.52
C ILE A 111 4.38 -1.95 6.30
N GLY A 112 4.29 -3.27 6.19
CA GLY A 112 3.04 -3.98 5.95
C GLY A 112 2.22 -4.20 7.23
N ALA A 113 0.89 -4.31 7.09
CA ALA A 113 -0.01 -4.68 8.17
C ALA A 113 -0.28 -6.20 8.19
N TRP A 114 -0.90 -6.69 9.26
CA TRP A 114 -1.15 -8.12 9.51
C TRP A 114 -2.47 -8.66 8.95
N ASN A 115 -3.45 -7.81 8.64
CA ASN A 115 -4.80 -8.24 8.28
C ASN A 115 -4.91 -8.76 6.83
N TYR A 116 -4.01 -8.30 5.96
CA TYR A 116 -3.82 -8.79 4.60
C TYR A 116 -2.31 -8.83 4.31
N PRO A 117 -1.58 -9.72 4.99
CA PRO A 117 -0.14 -9.62 5.19
C PRO A 117 0.66 -9.80 3.91
N PHE A 118 0.08 -10.42 2.88
CA PHE A 118 0.73 -10.57 1.59
C PHE A 118 0.49 -9.35 0.69
N VAL A 119 -0.78 -9.01 0.43
CA VAL A 119 -1.12 -7.95 -0.55
C VAL A 119 -0.70 -6.56 -0.09
N LEU A 120 -0.76 -6.25 1.22
CA LEU A 120 -0.34 -4.95 1.75
C LEU A 120 1.19 -4.75 1.75
N VAL A 121 1.95 -5.80 1.46
CA VAL A 121 3.38 -5.73 1.19
C VAL A 121 3.63 -5.70 -0.32
N MET A 122 3.02 -6.63 -1.05
CA MET A 122 3.31 -6.84 -2.47
C MET A 122 2.82 -5.71 -3.36
N GLN A 123 1.62 -5.16 -3.13
CA GLN A 123 1.10 -4.05 -3.95
C GLN A 123 1.98 -2.80 -3.85
N PRO A 124 2.36 -2.32 -2.64
CA PRO A 124 3.33 -1.26 -2.51
C PRO A 124 4.69 -1.56 -3.16
N LEU A 125 5.17 -2.80 -3.03
CA LEU A 125 6.44 -3.24 -3.61
C LEU A 125 6.41 -3.17 -5.14
N ILE A 126 5.33 -3.59 -5.79
CA ILE A 126 5.14 -3.51 -7.24
C ILE A 126 5.28 -2.05 -7.70
N GLY A 127 4.57 -1.12 -7.05
CA GLY A 127 4.64 0.30 -7.39
C GLY A 127 6.05 0.88 -7.21
N ALA A 128 6.75 0.49 -6.14
CA ALA A 128 8.10 0.95 -5.86
C ALA A 128 9.15 0.43 -6.87
N ILE A 129 9.06 -0.85 -7.26
CA ILE A 129 9.90 -1.46 -8.31
C ILE A 129 9.63 -0.77 -9.65
N ALA A 130 8.36 -0.56 -9.99
CA ALA A 130 7.94 0.12 -11.22
C ALA A 130 8.49 1.55 -11.31
N ALA A 131 8.47 2.29 -10.20
CA ALA A 131 9.06 3.62 -10.12
C ALA A 131 10.60 3.61 -10.20
N GLY A 132 11.26 2.47 -10.00
CA GLY A 132 12.72 2.30 -10.12
C GLY A 132 13.47 2.52 -8.81
N ASN A 133 12.81 2.30 -7.66
CA ASN A 133 13.40 2.46 -6.33
C ASN A 133 14.03 1.16 -5.83
N ALA A 134 14.99 1.27 -4.91
CA ALA A 134 15.31 0.19 -3.99
C ALA A 134 14.27 0.16 -2.87
N VAL A 135 14.00 -1.01 -2.27
CA VAL A 135 12.90 -1.19 -1.33
C VAL A 135 13.32 -2.06 -0.16
N VAL A 136 13.22 -1.53 1.06
CA VAL A 136 13.33 -2.33 2.27
C VAL A 136 11.92 -2.73 2.70
N VAL A 137 11.68 -4.03 2.78
CA VAL A 137 10.36 -4.60 3.08
C VAL A 137 10.32 -5.05 4.54
N LYS A 138 9.38 -4.48 5.33
CA LYS A 138 9.12 -4.88 6.71
C LYS A 138 7.71 -5.47 6.82
N PRO A 139 7.54 -6.80 6.69
CA PRO A 139 6.25 -7.44 6.92
C PRO A 139 5.90 -7.42 8.42
N SER A 140 4.61 -7.50 8.74
CA SER A 140 4.13 -7.46 10.12
C SER A 140 4.51 -8.72 10.91
N GLU A 141 5.07 -8.55 12.10
CA GLU A 141 5.43 -9.62 13.04
C GLU A 141 4.23 -10.45 13.54
N ILE A 142 3.02 -9.88 13.49
CA ILE A 142 1.79 -10.58 13.91
C ILE A 142 1.42 -11.70 12.92
N SER A 143 1.78 -11.57 11.65
CA SER A 143 1.57 -12.58 10.61
C SER A 143 2.90 -13.30 10.34
N GLU A 144 3.39 -14.01 11.36
CA GLU A 144 4.74 -14.58 11.41
C GLU A 144 5.02 -15.53 10.24
N ASN A 145 4.07 -16.40 9.90
CA ASN A 145 4.28 -17.38 8.81
C ASN A 145 4.41 -16.66 7.46
N THR A 146 3.57 -15.66 7.21
CA THR A 146 3.64 -14.85 5.98
C THR A 146 4.89 -13.99 5.96
N ALA A 147 5.30 -13.41 7.09
CA ALA A 147 6.52 -12.60 7.20
C ALA A 147 7.77 -13.43 6.89
N GLN A 148 7.86 -14.64 7.45
CA GLN A 148 8.97 -15.55 7.20
C GLN A 148 8.97 -16.03 5.74
N LEU A 149 7.81 -16.41 5.20
CA LEU A 149 7.68 -16.80 3.79
C LEU A 149 8.18 -15.68 2.85
N VAL A 150 7.80 -14.42 3.11
CA VAL A 150 8.24 -13.27 2.30
C VAL A 150 9.75 -13.09 2.41
N ALA A 151 10.33 -13.25 3.60
CA ALA A 151 11.77 -13.17 3.82
C ALA A 151 12.55 -14.28 3.08
N ASP A 152 11.98 -15.47 3.00
CA ASP A 152 12.61 -16.61 2.33
C ASP A 152 12.47 -16.54 0.81
N LEU A 153 11.32 -16.11 0.30
CA LEU A 153 11.03 -16.12 -1.14
C LEU A 153 11.60 -14.92 -1.89
N LEU A 154 11.49 -13.70 -1.38
CA LEU A 154 11.93 -12.51 -2.13
C LEU A 154 13.39 -12.59 -2.62
N PRO A 155 14.37 -13.04 -1.82
CA PRO A 155 15.77 -13.19 -2.26
C PRO A 155 16.01 -14.28 -3.31
N GLN A 156 15.05 -15.20 -3.53
CA GLN A 156 15.16 -16.25 -4.55
C GLN A 156 14.74 -15.76 -5.94
N TYR A 157 13.89 -14.72 -6.00
CA TYR A 157 13.30 -14.23 -7.24
C TYR A 157 13.77 -12.81 -7.62
N LEU A 158 13.98 -11.94 -6.63
CA LEU A 158 14.36 -10.55 -6.86
C LEU A 158 15.83 -10.28 -6.53
N ASP A 159 16.32 -9.12 -6.98
CA ASP A 159 17.65 -8.62 -6.61
C ASP A 159 17.76 -8.45 -5.07
N ARG A 160 18.66 -9.23 -4.47
CA ARG A 160 18.83 -9.33 -3.01
C ARG A 160 19.35 -8.04 -2.38
N GLU A 161 20.07 -7.23 -3.13
CA GLU A 161 20.63 -5.98 -2.63
C GLU A 161 19.62 -4.85 -2.72
N LEU A 162 18.81 -4.81 -3.79
CA LEU A 162 17.78 -3.78 -3.98
C LEU A 162 16.52 -4.01 -3.14
N TYR A 163 16.14 -5.25 -2.88
CA TYR A 163 14.85 -5.59 -2.26
C TYR A 163 14.99 -6.44 -0.98
N PRO A 164 15.79 -6.02 0.02
CA PRO A 164 15.96 -6.79 1.25
C PRO A 164 14.70 -6.79 2.12
N VAL A 165 14.51 -7.89 2.86
CA VAL A 165 13.44 -8.06 3.84
C VAL A 165 13.99 -7.96 5.25
N VAL A 166 13.32 -7.19 6.09
CA VAL A 166 13.63 -7.05 7.52
C VAL A 166 12.43 -7.55 8.32
N THR A 167 12.59 -8.70 8.98
CA THR A 167 11.62 -9.21 9.94
C THR A 167 11.95 -8.70 11.34
N GLY A 168 10.94 -8.68 12.23
CA GLY A 168 11.09 -8.21 13.60
C GLY A 168 9.93 -7.33 14.04
N GLY A 169 9.83 -7.09 15.34
CA GLY A 169 8.75 -6.39 15.99
C GLY A 169 8.99 -4.88 16.12
N VAL A 170 8.48 -4.33 17.22
CA VAL A 170 8.66 -2.91 17.58
C VAL A 170 10.14 -2.52 17.74
N PRO A 171 11.02 -3.31 18.40
CA PRO A 171 12.44 -2.93 18.55
C PRO A 171 13.14 -2.74 17.20
N GLU A 172 12.98 -3.70 16.30
CA GLU A 172 13.59 -3.69 14.97
C GLU A 172 13.00 -2.57 14.10
N THR A 173 11.68 -2.35 14.18
CA THR A 173 11.03 -1.24 13.47
C THR A 173 11.52 0.11 13.97
N THR A 174 11.72 0.25 15.27
CA THR A 174 12.23 1.49 15.88
C THR A 174 13.65 1.77 15.44
N GLU A 175 14.53 0.76 15.44
CA GLU A 175 15.89 0.90 14.90
C GLU A 175 15.86 1.21 13.40
N LEU A 176 15.03 0.52 12.63
CA LEU A 176 14.90 0.72 11.18
C LEU A 176 14.47 2.16 10.85
N LEU A 177 13.51 2.72 11.59
CA LEU A 177 13.03 4.10 11.42
C LEU A 177 14.07 5.17 11.80
N THR A 178 15.20 4.81 12.44
CA THR A 178 16.32 5.75 12.61
C THR A 178 17.11 5.98 11.32
N GLN A 179 17.02 5.04 10.38
CA GLN A 179 17.74 5.09 9.11
C GLN A 179 17.08 6.07 8.13
N ARG A 180 17.87 6.55 7.16
CA ARG A 180 17.38 7.49 6.14
C ARG A 180 16.75 6.75 4.97
N PHE A 181 15.48 7.06 4.70
CA PHE A 181 14.73 6.64 3.53
C PHE A 181 14.30 7.87 2.70
N ASP A 182 14.04 7.66 1.41
CA ASP A 182 13.54 8.73 0.52
C ASP A 182 12.02 8.70 0.42
N HIS A 183 11.38 7.61 0.88
CA HIS A 183 9.95 7.53 1.13
C HIS A 183 9.65 6.44 2.16
N ILE A 184 8.61 6.63 2.97
CA ILE A 184 8.10 5.59 3.87
C ILE A 184 6.62 5.38 3.60
N LEU A 185 6.25 4.15 3.25
CA LEU A 185 4.87 3.71 3.17
C LEU A 185 4.54 2.84 4.38
N TYR A 186 3.53 3.25 5.14
CA TYR A 186 3.05 2.54 6.32
C TYR A 186 1.56 2.26 6.17
N THR A 187 1.19 1.00 6.33
CA THR A 187 -0.22 0.61 6.52
C THR A 187 -0.42 0.13 7.95
N GLY A 188 -1.37 0.73 8.67
CA GLY A 188 -1.73 0.27 10.01
C GLY A 188 -2.49 1.32 10.80
N ASN A 189 -2.26 1.39 12.11
CA ASN A 189 -3.07 2.26 12.98
C ASN A 189 -2.50 3.69 13.08
N SER A 190 -3.36 4.65 13.43
CA SER A 190 -2.98 6.07 13.51
C SER A 190 -1.93 6.38 14.59
N ALA A 191 -1.89 5.61 15.68
CA ALA A 191 -0.93 5.84 16.77
C ALA A 191 0.50 5.55 16.28
N VAL A 192 0.72 4.41 15.63
CA VAL A 192 2.00 4.05 15.02
C VAL A 192 2.28 4.93 13.80
N GLY A 193 1.27 5.30 13.02
CA GLY A 193 1.42 6.27 11.92
C GLY A 193 2.04 7.60 12.36
N LYS A 194 1.64 8.13 13.54
CA LYS A 194 2.26 9.33 14.13
C LYS A 194 3.72 9.10 14.50
N ILE A 195 4.08 7.92 15.00
CA ILE A 195 5.47 7.55 15.33
C ILE A 195 6.32 7.48 14.05
N VAL A 196 5.78 6.85 13.00
CA VAL A 196 6.43 6.78 11.68
C VAL A 196 6.68 8.18 11.12
N MET A 197 5.66 9.06 11.16
CA MET A 197 5.79 10.43 10.69
C MET A 197 6.81 11.24 11.50
N ALA A 198 6.83 11.07 12.83
CA ALA A 198 7.80 11.74 13.70
C ALA A 198 9.26 11.27 13.43
N ALA A 199 9.45 9.99 13.11
CA ALA A 199 10.76 9.48 12.69
C ALA A 199 11.16 10.01 11.31
N ALA A 200 10.23 10.01 10.34
CA ALA A 200 10.43 10.52 8.99
C ALA A 200 10.82 12.01 8.96
N ALA A 201 10.21 12.81 9.85
CA ALA A 201 10.48 14.25 9.96
C ALA A 201 11.96 14.57 10.28
N LYS A 202 12.69 13.68 10.96
CA LYS A 202 14.13 13.86 11.26
C LYS A 202 15.00 13.92 10.00
N HIS A 203 14.54 13.32 8.91
CA HIS A 203 15.24 13.23 7.63
C HIS A 203 14.52 13.96 6.49
N LEU A 204 13.43 14.69 6.80
CA LEU A 204 12.52 15.28 5.82
C LEU A 204 11.99 14.26 4.80
N THR A 205 11.75 13.03 5.25
CA THR A 205 11.30 11.94 4.40
C THR A 205 9.78 12.06 4.16
N PRO A 206 9.31 12.08 2.90
CA PRO A 206 7.88 12.02 2.61
C PRO A 206 7.28 10.69 3.04
N VAL A 207 6.00 10.70 3.43
CA VAL A 207 5.29 9.52 3.95
C VAL A 207 3.96 9.28 3.25
N THR A 208 3.60 8.01 3.11
CA THR A 208 2.24 7.56 2.79
C THR A 208 1.72 6.76 3.97
N LEU A 209 0.68 7.26 4.63
CA LEU A 209 0.10 6.63 5.82
C LEU A 209 -1.32 6.16 5.49
N GLU A 210 -1.50 4.85 5.40
CA GLU A 210 -2.78 4.22 5.10
C GLU A 210 -3.39 3.64 6.38
N SER A 211 -4.65 3.98 6.65
CA SER A 211 -5.41 3.41 7.76
C SER A 211 -6.37 2.35 7.22
N PRO A 212 -6.42 1.13 7.79
CA PRO A 212 -7.44 0.15 7.45
C PRO A 212 -8.78 0.65 8.00
N LEU A 213 -9.53 1.43 7.21
CA LEU A 213 -10.92 1.76 7.53
C LEU A 213 -11.80 0.50 7.38
N PRO A 214 -12.89 0.36 8.16
CA PRO A 214 -13.73 -0.84 8.15
C PRO A 214 -14.49 -1.11 6.83
N SER A 215 -14.40 -0.23 5.84
CA SER A 215 -15.29 -0.25 4.65
C SER A 215 -14.64 0.09 3.32
N MET A 216 -13.30 0.14 3.20
CA MET A 216 -12.67 0.44 1.91
C MET A 216 -12.71 -0.76 0.96
N SER A 217 -13.55 -0.66 -0.07
CA SER A 217 -13.45 -1.49 -1.27
C SER A 217 -12.09 -1.22 -1.96
N SER A 218 -11.43 -2.30 -2.38
CA SER A 218 -10.01 -2.36 -2.80
C SER A 218 -9.62 -1.60 -4.08
N GLN A 219 -10.47 -0.70 -4.59
CA GLN A 219 -10.28 -0.07 -5.90
C GLN A 219 -9.54 1.28 -5.83
N THR A 220 -9.59 2.01 -4.71
CA THR A 220 -9.05 3.38 -4.64
C THR A 220 -7.53 3.44 -4.39
N THR A 221 -6.91 2.40 -3.84
CA THR A 221 -5.48 2.41 -3.44
C THR A 221 -4.51 2.21 -4.61
N ARG A 222 -4.97 1.77 -5.78
CA ARG A 222 -4.13 1.20 -6.87
C ARG A 222 -3.35 2.22 -7.71
N ARG A 223 -3.77 3.48 -7.75
CA ARG A 223 -3.12 4.54 -8.58
C ARG A 223 -2.15 5.43 -7.80
N TRP A 224 -2.18 5.37 -6.46
CA TRP A 224 -1.48 6.33 -5.60
C TRP A 224 -0.02 5.98 -5.34
N VAL A 225 0.29 4.70 -5.14
CA VAL A 225 1.67 4.30 -4.78
C VAL A 225 2.66 4.67 -5.88
N TRP A 226 2.35 4.38 -7.15
CA TRP A 226 3.25 4.75 -8.26
C TRP A 226 3.40 6.27 -8.41
N ALA A 227 2.30 7.02 -8.33
CA ALA A 227 2.30 8.48 -8.48
C ALA A 227 3.09 9.17 -7.36
N VAL A 228 2.98 8.67 -6.13
CA VAL A 228 3.73 9.20 -4.98
C VAL A 228 5.21 8.83 -5.08
N LEU A 229 5.54 7.61 -5.53
CA LEU A 229 6.92 7.12 -5.57
C LEU A 229 7.74 7.55 -6.79
N SER A 230 7.16 8.34 -7.69
CA SER A 230 7.79 8.82 -8.94
C SER A 230 7.96 10.35 -9.01
N CYS A 231 7.51 11.10 -8.00
CA CYS A 231 7.54 12.56 -7.98
C CYS A 231 8.57 13.09 -6.97
N ARG A 232 9.72 13.58 -7.44
CA ARG A 232 10.59 14.49 -6.66
C ARG A 232 10.18 15.94 -6.94
N GLY A 233 9.63 16.63 -5.94
CA GLY A 233 9.35 18.08 -5.98
C GLY A 233 7.88 18.43 -5.76
N ASP A 234 7.65 19.62 -5.19
CA ASP A 234 6.42 20.24 -4.67
C ASP A 234 5.10 19.96 -5.44
N CYS A 235 4.62 18.72 -5.41
CA CYS A 235 3.19 18.46 -5.39
C CYS A 235 2.71 18.65 -3.95
N LEU A 236 2.61 19.92 -3.54
CA LEU A 236 1.70 20.34 -2.49
C LEU A 236 0.35 19.71 -2.78
N GLN A 237 0.03 18.67 -2.01
CA GLN A 237 -1.30 18.21 -1.60
C GLN A 237 -2.45 18.92 -2.33
N PHE A 238 -2.60 18.67 -3.63
CA PHE A 238 -3.80 19.11 -4.34
C PHE A 238 -4.91 18.20 -3.82
N GLY A 239 -5.84 18.83 -3.10
CA GLY A 239 -6.93 18.19 -2.41
C GLY A 239 -7.52 17.09 -3.27
N ALA A 240 -7.72 15.94 -2.65
CA ALA A 240 -8.66 14.97 -3.16
C ALA A 240 -9.98 15.71 -3.40
N GLU A 241 -10.33 15.97 -4.65
CA GLU A 241 -11.73 15.98 -5.05
C GLU A 241 -12.26 14.57 -4.83
N CYS A 242 -12.50 14.25 -3.56
CA CYS A 242 -13.42 13.22 -3.18
C CYS A 242 -14.75 13.72 -3.72
N GLY A 243 -15.17 13.19 -4.87
CA GLY A 243 -16.50 13.44 -5.41
C GLY A 243 -17.50 13.19 -4.29
N GLN A 244 -17.99 14.27 -3.69
CA GLN A 244 -19.07 14.20 -2.74
C GLN A 244 -20.30 13.81 -3.55
N SER A 245 -20.62 12.53 -3.61
CA SER A 245 -22.03 12.15 -3.55
C SER A 245 -22.50 12.49 -2.14
N GLN A 246 -22.86 13.75 -1.91
CA GLN A 246 -23.62 14.13 -0.74
C GLN A 246 -24.89 13.28 -0.75
N ALA A 247 -24.97 12.32 0.18
CA ALA A 247 -26.23 11.68 0.53
C ALA A 247 -27.13 12.78 1.11
N ARG A 248 -27.95 13.36 0.23
CA ARG A 248 -28.98 14.34 0.60
C ARG A 248 -30.09 13.54 1.29
N LEU A 249 -30.07 13.50 2.62
CA LEU A 249 -31.18 12.96 3.42
C LEU A 249 -32.40 13.89 3.23
N PRO A 250 -33.54 13.41 2.68
CA PRO A 250 -34.76 14.20 2.70
C PRO A 250 -35.35 14.14 4.11
N THR A 251 -35.57 15.31 4.68
CA THR A 251 -36.40 15.53 5.86
C THR A 251 -37.83 15.09 5.60
N GLY A 252 -38.34 14.19 6.43
CA GLY A 252 -39.70 14.19 6.98
C GLY A 252 -40.91 14.17 6.05
N SER A 253 -41.69 13.09 6.22
CA SER A 253 -43.14 12.94 6.05
C SER A 253 -43.67 12.39 4.71
N VAL A 254 -44.58 11.41 4.89
CA VAL A 254 -45.59 10.86 3.96
C VAL A 254 -45.24 9.49 3.33
N LEU A 255 -45.76 8.45 4.01
CA LEU A 255 -46.28 7.16 3.55
C LEU A 255 -45.32 5.97 3.29
N ALA A 256 -45.30 5.05 4.27
CA ALA A 256 -45.28 3.60 4.05
C ALA A 256 -46.48 3.19 3.13
N PRO A 257 -46.42 2.11 2.31
CA PRO A 257 -45.91 0.79 2.69
C PRO A 257 -45.17 0.00 1.58
N LEU A 258 -43.94 -0.45 1.84
CA LEU A 258 -43.36 -1.63 1.17
C LEU A 258 -42.47 -2.37 2.19
N PHE A 259 -43.12 -3.14 3.07
CA PHE A 259 -42.47 -4.09 3.95
C PHE A 259 -42.26 -5.41 3.19
N ASN A 260 -41.01 -5.89 3.17
CA ASN A 260 -40.52 -7.25 2.85
C ASN A 260 -40.70 -7.77 1.40
N PRO A 261 -39.65 -8.35 0.77
CA PRO A 261 -38.94 -9.51 1.33
C PRO A 261 -37.41 -9.46 1.17
N PHE A 262 -36.65 -9.36 2.26
CA PHE A 262 -35.20 -9.67 2.23
C PHE A 262 -34.70 -10.51 3.42
N GLU A 263 -35.62 -11.09 4.21
CA GLU A 263 -35.27 -11.99 5.31
C GLU A 263 -35.15 -13.48 4.91
N SER A 264 -35.26 -13.84 3.63
CA SER A 264 -35.27 -15.25 3.20
C SER A 264 -34.01 -15.75 2.48
N GLN A 265 -32.90 -14.98 2.44
CA GLN A 265 -31.66 -15.41 1.75
C GLN A 265 -30.39 -15.43 2.61
N CYS A 266 -30.48 -15.26 3.93
CA CYS A 266 -29.32 -15.31 4.83
C CYS A 266 -29.55 -16.23 6.04
N LEU A 267 -30.09 -17.44 5.83
CA LEU A 267 -30.06 -18.53 6.82
C LEU A 267 -30.00 -19.86 6.05
N PRO A 268 -28.81 -20.47 5.94
CA PRO A 268 -28.64 -21.71 6.70
C PRO A 268 -27.20 -21.78 7.22
N HIS A 269 -26.97 -21.50 8.51
CA HIS A 269 -25.89 -22.01 9.36
C HIS A 269 -25.74 -21.08 10.56
N ARG A 270 -26.68 -21.17 11.52
CA ARG A 270 -26.48 -20.92 12.96
C ARG A 270 -27.80 -21.20 13.69
N GLY A 271 -27.70 -21.96 14.79
CA GLY A 271 -28.82 -22.35 15.67
C GLY A 271 -29.44 -21.18 16.46
N PRO A 272 -30.42 -21.45 17.34
CA PRO A 272 -31.48 -20.50 17.68
C PRO A 272 -31.08 -19.35 18.62
N ARG A 273 -31.97 -18.35 18.57
CA ARG A 273 -31.87 -16.92 18.93
C ARG A 273 -31.80 -16.63 20.44
N VAL A 274 -31.22 -15.47 20.76
CA VAL A 274 -31.53 -14.68 21.97
C VAL A 274 -31.92 -13.26 21.51
N SER A 275 -32.93 -12.70 22.18
CA SER A 275 -33.74 -11.51 21.85
C SER A 275 -33.00 -10.16 21.92
N PRO A 276 -33.54 -9.08 21.32
CA PRO A 276 -32.88 -7.79 21.18
C PRO A 276 -33.32 -6.76 22.23
N GLU A 277 -32.39 -6.18 22.98
CA GLU A 277 -32.61 -4.96 23.76
C GLU A 277 -31.34 -4.08 23.79
N LEU A 278 -31.58 -2.77 23.89
CA LEU A 278 -30.68 -1.66 24.20
C LEU A 278 -30.09 -0.84 23.04
N LEU A 279 -30.96 0.11 22.66
CA LEU A 279 -30.74 1.40 22.02
C LEU A 279 -29.59 2.24 22.62
N TYR A 280 -28.92 2.96 21.73
CA TYR A 280 -28.02 4.10 21.95
C TYR A 280 -28.61 5.22 22.83
N PRO A 281 -27.76 6.02 23.51
CA PRO A 281 -28.04 7.43 23.76
C PRO A 281 -27.18 8.38 22.88
N PRO A 282 -27.71 9.54 22.45
CA PRO A 282 -27.02 10.57 21.68
C PRO A 282 -26.47 11.70 22.57
N SER A 283 -25.32 12.31 22.22
CA SER A 283 -25.00 13.71 22.62
C SER A 283 -23.76 14.29 21.91
N LEU A 284 -23.97 15.45 21.24
CA LEU A 284 -23.06 16.60 21.01
C LEU A 284 -21.82 16.36 20.11
N LEU A 285 -21.68 16.86 18.86
CA LEU A 285 -21.87 18.20 18.27
C LEU A 285 -21.26 19.35 19.09
N LEU A 286 -20.07 19.86 18.71
CA LEU A 286 -19.88 21.14 17.98
C LEU A 286 -18.40 21.62 17.92
N CYS A 287 -17.99 22.06 16.70
CA CYS A 287 -17.26 23.31 16.39
C CYS A 287 -15.72 23.39 16.69
N ILE A 288 -14.82 24.00 15.91
CA ILE A 288 -14.84 25.13 14.95
C ILE A 288 -13.71 24.99 13.90
N CYS A 289 -14.01 25.27 12.63
CA CYS A 289 -13.03 25.71 11.62
C CYS A 289 -12.57 27.14 11.94
N MET A 290 -11.25 27.39 12.02
CA MET A 290 -10.71 28.70 11.62
C MET A 290 -9.48 28.51 10.75
N THR A 291 -9.65 29.01 9.54
CA THR A 291 -8.68 29.35 8.52
C THR A 291 -7.65 30.36 9.05
N LEU A 292 -6.37 30.11 8.80
CA LEU A 292 -5.37 31.04 8.27
C LEU A 292 -4.33 30.22 7.50
#